data_AF-A0A8C7J0A7-F1
#
_entry.id   AF-A0A8C7J0A7-F1
#
_cell.length_a   1.000
_cell.length_b   1.000
_cell.length_c   1.000
_cell.angle_alpha   90.00
_cell.angle_beta   90.00
_cell.angle_gamma   90.00
#
_symmetry.space_group_name_H-M   'P 1'
#
loop_
_entity.id
_entity.type
_entity.pdbx_description
1 polymer ?
#
loop_
_entity_poly.entity_id
_entity_poly.type
_entity_poly.pdbx_seq_one_letter_code
_entity_poly.pdbx_strand_id
1 'polypeptide(L)'
;GLCLTQCVVLCLTQCVGLQFVGLSITQCVGLCLTQCVVLCLTQCVGLCLTQCVGLSITQCVGLSLTQCVGPSLTQCCVVLSLTQCVGLCLTQCVGLSITQCVGLSLTQCVGPSLTQCVGLSRTQCVGLSITQCVGLSLTQCVDLSLTQCVGLSLTQCVGLSLTQCVGLSLTQCVGLSLTQCVGLSLTQCVGLSLTQCVGLSLTQCVGLSLTQCVGLSLTQCVGLSLTQCVGPSLTQCCVGLCLTQCVGLSITQCVGLSLTQCVGPSLTQCVGLSRTQCVGLSITQCVGLSLTQCVDLSLTQCVGLSLTQCVGLSLTQCVGLSLTQCVGLSLTQCVGLSLT
;
A
#
# COMPACT_ATOMS: atom_id res chain seq x y z
N GLY A 1 31.13 35.91 16.94
CA GLY A 1 31.30 34.74 16.07
C GLY A 1 32.77 34.55 15.80
N LEU A 2 33.24 33.30 15.84
CA LEU A 2 34.61 32.96 15.43
C LEU A 2 34.55 32.45 13.99
N CYS A 3 35.35 33.03 13.10
CA CYS A 3 35.59 32.54 11.75
C CYS A 3 36.93 31.81 11.71
N LEU A 4 36.94 30.51 11.39
CA LEU A 4 38.14 29.70 11.26
C LEU A 4 38.22 29.11 9.85
N THR A 5 39.39 29.20 9.22
CA THR A 5 39.62 28.67 7.86
C THR A 5 39.89 27.16 7.85
N GLN A 6 40.58 26.64 8.87
CA GLN A 6 40.85 25.21 9.02
C GLN A 6 40.85 24.79 10.50
N CYS A 7 40.26 23.63 10.79
CA CYS A 7 40.28 23.01 12.11
C CYS A 7 40.60 21.51 11.97
N VAL A 8 41.72 21.06 12.54
CA VAL A 8 42.17 19.67 12.40
C VAL A 8 41.43 18.78 13.41
N VAL A 9 41.59 19.00 14.71
CA VAL A 9 40.80 18.32 15.74
C VAL A 9 40.56 19.29 16.89
N LEU A 10 39.30 19.54 17.25
CA LEU A 10 38.94 20.34 18.42
C LEU A 10 37.97 19.54 19.28
N CYS A 11 38.41 19.16 20.48
CA CYS A 11 37.62 18.39 21.44
C CYS A 11 37.44 19.23 22.71
N LEU A 12 36.29 19.88 22.86
CA LEU A 12 35.96 20.72 24.03
C LEU A 12 35.05 19.94 24.97
N THR A 13 35.58 18.88 25.58
CA THR A 13 34.81 17.95 26.43
C THR A 13 34.58 18.44 27.86
N GLN A 14 35.22 19.54 28.29
CA GLN A 14 35.11 20.06 29.68
C GLN A 14 34.54 21.48 29.83
N CYS A 15 34.09 22.13 28.75
CA CYS A 15 33.51 23.47 28.86
C CYS A 15 32.01 23.41 29.19
N VAL A 16 31.67 23.03 30.42
CA VAL A 16 30.32 23.25 30.98
C VAL A 16 30.14 24.77 31.15
N GLY A 17 29.61 25.45 30.12
CA GLY A 17 29.22 26.86 30.23
C GLY A 17 29.44 27.75 29.00
N LEU A 18 30.19 27.32 27.98
CA LEU A 18 30.37 28.13 26.76
C LEU A 18 29.29 27.80 25.73
N GLN A 19 28.21 28.59 25.71
CA GLN A 19 27.28 28.61 24.58
C GLN A 19 27.95 29.30 23.40
N PHE A 20 28.34 28.55 22.37
CA PHE A 20 28.72 29.14 21.09
C PHE A 20 27.46 29.62 20.38
N VAL A 21 27.24 30.94 20.41
CA VAL A 21 26.10 31.59 19.73
C VAL A 21 26.22 31.47 18.21
N GLY A 22 27.45 31.43 17.67
CA GLY A 22 27.69 31.28 16.23
C GLY A 22 29.15 30.96 15.90
N LEU A 23 29.35 29.90 15.12
CA LEU A 23 30.66 29.44 14.65
C LEU A 23 30.61 29.16 13.14
N SER A 24 31.58 29.68 12.39
CA SER A 24 31.73 29.42 10.95
C SER A 24 33.12 28.84 10.67
N ILE A 25 33.14 27.65 10.07
CA ILE A 25 34.37 26.91 9.78
C ILE A 25 34.32 26.43 8.32
N THR A 26 35.37 26.65 7.55
CA THR A 26 35.41 26.15 6.16
C THR A 26 35.70 24.65 6.11
N GLN A 27 36.72 24.17 6.81
CA GLN A 27 37.08 22.75 6.84
C GLN A 27 37.32 22.25 8.26
N CYS A 28 36.72 21.10 8.58
CA CYS A 28 36.86 20.41 9.85
C CYS A 28 37.09 18.91 9.65
N VAL A 29 38.13 18.34 10.27
CA VAL A 29 38.34 16.87 10.26
C VAL A 29 37.65 16.21 11.46
N GLY A 30 37.67 16.83 12.64
CA GLY A 30 36.95 16.35 13.82
C GLY A 30 36.54 17.47 14.78
N LEU A 31 35.26 17.54 15.12
CA LEU A 31 34.73 18.50 16.10
C LEU A 31 33.73 17.83 17.04
N CYS A 32 33.99 17.96 18.34
CA CYS A 32 33.11 17.47 19.40
C CYS A 32 32.67 18.64 20.28
N LEU A 33 31.36 18.89 20.33
CA LEU A 33 30.76 20.01 21.06
C LEU A 33 29.54 19.57 21.87
N THR A 34 29.37 20.12 23.08
CA THR A 34 28.19 19.83 23.89
C THR A 34 26.97 20.64 23.43
N GLN A 35 27.12 21.95 23.21
CA GLN A 35 26.05 22.83 22.79
C GLN A 35 26.52 23.84 21.75
N CYS A 36 25.70 24.08 20.73
CA CYS A 36 25.89 25.16 19.77
C CYS A 36 24.55 25.70 19.28
N VAL A 37 24.40 27.02 19.18
CA VAL A 37 23.17 27.63 18.64
C VAL A 37 23.21 27.61 17.12
N VAL A 38 24.26 28.16 16.51
CA VAL A 38 24.44 28.19 15.05
C VAL A 38 25.83 27.72 14.65
N LEU A 39 25.89 26.68 13.81
CA LEU A 39 27.13 26.15 13.24
C LEU A 39 27.02 26.08 11.72
N CYS A 40 27.93 26.77 11.03
CA CYS A 40 28.03 26.75 9.57
C CYS A 40 29.36 26.11 9.15
N LEU A 41 29.29 25.00 8.41
CA LEU A 41 30.44 24.26 7.90
C LEU A 41 30.32 24.07 6.39
N THR A 42 31.40 24.28 5.63
CA THR A 42 31.39 23.85 4.22
C THR A 42 31.78 22.38 4.08
N GLN A 43 32.80 21.90 4.78
CA GLN A 43 33.24 20.51 4.74
C GLN A 43 33.57 19.98 6.14
N CYS A 44 33.02 18.81 6.48
CA CYS A 44 33.30 18.12 7.73
C CYS A 44 33.51 16.61 7.53
N VAL A 45 34.58 16.05 8.08
CA VAL A 45 34.77 14.58 8.06
C VAL A 45 34.02 13.92 9.21
N GLY A 46 34.16 14.43 10.44
CA GLY A 46 33.47 13.89 11.62
C GLY A 46 32.97 14.99 12.55
N LEU A 47 31.68 14.94 12.89
CA LEU A 47 31.05 15.85 13.84
C LEU A 47 30.24 15.10 14.89
N CYS A 48 30.50 15.38 16.16
CA CYS A 48 29.71 14.89 17.28
C CYS A 48 29.14 16.08 18.06
N LEU A 49 27.81 16.25 18.07
CA LEU A 49 27.17 17.20 18.98
C LEU A 49 26.10 16.56 19.84
N THR A 50 26.01 17.00 21.10
CA THR A 50 24.86 16.65 21.91
C THR A 50 23.62 17.51 21.60
N GLN A 51 23.77 18.83 21.49
CA GLN A 51 22.65 19.75 21.23
C GLN A 51 22.99 20.83 20.21
N CYS A 52 22.13 21.00 19.20
CA CYS A 52 22.25 22.06 18.20
C CYS A 52 20.89 22.63 17.77
N VAL A 53 20.78 23.96 17.58
CA VAL A 53 19.53 24.62 17.16
C VAL A 53 19.54 25.07 15.69
N GLY A 54 20.71 25.13 15.05
CA GLY A 54 20.86 25.53 13.66
C GLY A 54 22.19 25.02 13.13
N LEU A 55 22.13 23.99 12.30
CA LEU A 55 23.30 23.37 11.70
C LEU A 55 23.19 23.50 10.18
N SER A 56 24.12 24.17 9.54
CA SER A 56 24.22 24.19 8.08
C SER A 56 25.55 23.57 7.64
N ILE A 57 25.46 22.48 6.88
CA ILE A 57 26.65 21.80 6.36
C ILE A 57 26.49 21.51 4.88
N THR A 58 27.46 21.93 4.06
CA THR A 58 27.44 21.59 2.64
C THR A 58 27.84 20.13 2.41
N GLN A 59 28.96 19.68 2.98
CA GLN A 59 29.44 18.31 2.82
C GLN A 59 29.86 17.71 4.16
N CYS A 60 29.29 16.55 4.50
CA CYS A 60 29.73 15.76 5.64
C CYS A 60 29.94 14.28 5.29
N VAL A 61 30.95 13.66 5.90
CA VAL A 61 31.20 12.22 5.80
C VAL A 61 30.47 11.48 6.92
N GLY A 62 30.72 11.83 8.18
CA GLY A 62 30.09 11.23 9.35
C GLY A 62 29.58 12.27 10.34
N LEU A 63 28.37 12.05 10.86
CA LEU A 63 27.75 12.99 11.79
C LEU A 63 26.87 12.26 12.81
N SER A 64 27.14 12.51 14.09
CA SER A 64 26.34 11.98 15.20
C SER A 64 25.77 13.11 16.05
N LEU A 65 24.45 13.14 16.17
CA LEU A 65 23.70 14.17 16.90
C LEU A 65 22.74 13.52 17.89
N THR A 66 22.75 13.91 19.16
CA THR A 66 21.69 13.45 20.07
C THR A 66 20.41 14.26 19.93
N GLN A 67 20.50 15.59 19.92
CA GLN A 67 19.35 16.49 19.78
C GLN A 67 19.68 17.62 18.83
N CYS A 68 18.84 17.78 17.80
CA CYS A 68 18.98 18.92 16.89
C CYS A 68 17.66 19.51 16.43
N VAL A 69 17.65 20.81 16.25
CA VAL A 69 16.55 21.56 15.63
C VAL A 69 17.08 22.20 14.35
N GLY A 70 16.31 22.13 13.27
CA GLY A 70 16.59 22.79 11.99
C GLY A 70 17.92 22.45 11.29
N PRO A 71 18.46 21.22 11.27
CA PRO A 71 19.66 20.96 10.46
C PRO A 71 19.32 21.03 8.97
N SER A 72 20.17 21.71 8.21
CA SER A 72 20.14 21.75 6.75
C SER A 72 21.47 21.22 6.22
N LEU A 73 21.41 20.06 5.55
CA LEU A 73 22.59 19.44 4.93
C LEU A 73 22.38 19.25 3.44
N THR A 74 23.30 19.71 2.61
CA THR A 74 23.16 19.47 1.16
C THR A 74 23.66 18.08 0.78
N GLN A 75 24.84 17.68 1.24
CA GLN A 75 25.41 16.37 0.90
C GLN A 75 25.97 15.68 2.15
N CYS A 76 25.40 14.51 2.48
CA CYS A 76 25.92 13.60 3.50
C CYS A 76 26.32 12.28 2.84
N CYS A 77 27.61 11.99 2.84
CA CYS A 77 28.17 10.97 1.95
C CYS A 77 28.21 9.55 2.54
N VAL A 78 28.13 9.37 3.88
CA VAL A 78 28.42 8.03 4.46
C VAL A 78 27.48 7.61 5.59
N VAL A 79 27.43 8.30 6.73
CA VAL A 79 26.55 7.91 7.86
C VAL A 79 26.09 9.13 8.65
N LEU A 80 24.78 9.24 8.83
CA LEU A 80 24.14 10.22 9.70
C LEU A 80 23.31 9.50 10.77
N SER A 81 23.68 9.65 12.04
CA SER A 81 22.95 9.07 13.18
C SER A 81 22.38 10.15 14.08
N LEU A 82 21.05 10.18 14.24
CA LEU A 82 20.36 11.11 15.13
C LEU A 82 19.47 10.39 16.14
N THR A 83 19.49 10.83 17.40
CA THR A 83 18.51 10.34 18.39
C THR A 83 17.19 11.10 18.25
N GLN A 84 17.23 12.43 18.29
CA GLN A 84 16.04 13.28 18.18
C GLN A 84 16.30 14.46 17.24
N CYS A 85 15.43 14.65 16.25
CA CYS A 85 15.51 15.81 15.37
C CYS A 85 14.16 16.44 15.08
N VAL A 86 14.15 17.77 14.97
CA VAL A 86 12.99 18.55 14.53
C VAL A 86 13.38 19.40 13.32
N GLY A 87 12.66 19.26 12.21
CA GLY A 87 12.85 20.08 11.01
C GLY A 87 14.16 19.78 10.26
N LEU A 88 14.42 18.52 9.95
CA LEU A 88 15.62 18.10 9.23
C LEU A 88 15.41 18.19 7.72
N CYS A 89 16.30 18.91 7.04
CA CYS A 89 16.32 19.03 5.58
C CYS A 89 17.62 18.43 5.02
N LEU A 90 17.52 17.39 4.17
CA LEU A 90 18.66 16.94 3.36
C LEU A 90 18.35 16.84 1.87
N THR A 91 19.29 17.26 1.03
CA THR A 91 19.19 16.99 -0.42
C THR A 91 19.73 15.63 -0.79
N GLN A 92 20.88 15.20 -0.27
CA GLN A 92 21.45 13.87 -0.56
C GLN A 92 21.98 13.20 0.70
N CYS A 93 21.57 11.97 0.96
CA CYS A 93 22.19 11.11 1.97
C CYS A 93 22.41 9.66 1.55
N VAL A 94 23.44 9.05 2.10
CA VAL A 94 23.61 7.59 2.15
C VAL A 94 23.68 7.21 3.62
N GLY A 95 22.84 6.27 4.05
CA GLY A 95 22.85 5.77 5.44
C GLY A 95 22.37 6.79 6.46
N LEU A 96 21.05 6.84 6.67
CA LEU A 96 20.42 7.71 7.67
C LEU A 96 19.77 6.85 8.77
N SER A 97 20.17 7.04 10.03
CA SER A 97 19.54 6.38 11.17
C SER A 97 18.97 7.43 12.12
N ILE A 98 17.65 7.40 12.34
CA ILE A 98 17.00 8.33 13.28
C ILE A 98 16.09 7.57 14.24
N THR A 99 16.22 7.83 15.54
CA THR A 99 15.29 7.25 16.51
C THR A 99 13.95 7.99 16.49
N GLN A 100 13.95 9.31 16.63
CA GLN A 100 12.73 10.13 16.59
C GLN A 100 12.92 11.37 15.71
N CYS A 101 12.00 11.59 14.77
CA CYS A 101 11.97 12.82 14.00
C CYS A 101 10.57 13.43 13.88
N VAL A 102 10.54 14.76 13.87
CA VAL A 102 9.36 15.56 13.51
C VAL A 102 9.73 16.48 12.36
N GLY A 103 9.07 16.33 11.21
CA GLY A 103 9.31 17.13 10.02
C GLY A 103 10.64 16.78 9.35
N LEU A 104 10.61 15.78 8.48
CA LEU A 104 11.75 15.34 7.68
C LEU A 104 11.51 15.63 6.20
N SER A 105 12.36 16.47 5.60
CA SER A 105 12.36 16.77 4.17
C SER A 105 13.62 16.19 3.53
N LEU A 106 13.42 15.27 2.59
CA LEU A 106 14.52 14.58 1.90
C LEU A 106 14.33 14.67 0.38
N THR A 107 15.38 14.97 -0.37
CA THR A 107 15.30 14.88 -1.85
C THR A 107 15.71 13.48 -2.31
N GLN A 108 16.96 13.08 -2.09
CA GLN A 108 17.49 11.76 -2.43
C GLN A 108 18.17 11.14 -1.23
N CYS A 109 17.88 9.86 -0.97
CA CYS A 109 18.61 9.11 0.06
C CYS A 109 18.53 7.61 -0.18
N VAL A 110 19.58 6.92 0.26
CA VAL A 110 19.72 5.47 0.17
C VAL A 110 19.81 4.89 1.58
N GLY A 111 18.96 3.91 1.87
CA GLY A 111 18.96 3.16 3.13
C GLY A 111 18.61 3.93 4.42
N PRO A 112 17.66 4.90 4.45
CA PRO A 112 17.17 5.43 5.72
C PRO A 112 16.45 4.37 6.59
N SER A 113 16.74 4.41 7.89
CA SER A 113 16.08 3.65 8.95
C SER A 113 15.59 4.60 10.04
N LEU A 114 14.27 4.59 10.29
CA LEU A 114 13.65 5.44 11.31
C LEU A 114 12.83 4.60 12.30
N THR A 115 12.91 4.94 13.59
CA THR A 115 12.04 4.28 14.58
C THR A 115 10.67 4.97 14.63
N GLN A 116 10.66 6.28 14.87
CA GLN A 116 9.44 7.09 14.92
C GLN A 116 9.57 8.34 14.06
N CYS A 117 8.60 8.56 13.18
CA CYS A 117 8.59 9.70 12.28
C CYS A 117 7.21 10.37 12.22
N VAL A 118 7.16 11.67 12.49
CA VAL A 118 5.97 12.49 12.27
C VAL A 118 6.24 13.46 11.12
N GLY A 119 5.54 13.28 10.00
CA GLY A 119 5.68 14.12 8.82
C GLY A 119 6.99 13.88 8.07
N LEU A 120 6.92 13.08 7.02
CA LEU A 120 8.00 12.91 6.05
C LEU A 120 7.52 13.30 4.66
N SER A 121 8.23 14.23 4.02
CA SER A 121 8.01 14.64 2.63
C SER A 121 9.25 14.39 1.80
N ARG A 122 9.09 13.75 0.64
CA ARG A 122 10.24 13.32 -0.16
C ARG A 122 9.97 13.06 -1.62
N THR A 123 11.01 13.27 -2.44
CA THR A 123 10.96 13.00 -3.88
C THR A 123 11.45 11.58 -4.22
N GLN A 124 12.64 11.15 -3.79
CA GLN A 124 13.22 9.86 -4.22
C GLN A 124 13.88 9.07 -3.08
N CYS A 125 13.58 7.76 -2.99
CA CYS A 125 14.18 6.85 -2.01
C CYS A 125 14.51 5.45 -2.54
N VAL A 126 15.67 4.95 -2.17
CA VAL A 126 16.04 3.54 -2.33
C VAL A 126 16.17 2.90 -0.95
N GLY A 127 15.23 2.01 -0.61
CA GLY A 127 15.19 1.29 0.66
C GLY A 127 14.88 2.18 1.86
N LEU A 128 13.64 2.20 2.34
CA LEU A 128 13.24 2.91 3.55
C LEU A 128 12.59 1.95 4.54
N SER A 129 13.08 1.94 5.78
CA SER A 129 12.47 1.20 6.87
C SER A 129 12.01 2.17 7.96
N ILE A 130 10.73 2.07 8.34
CA ILE A 130 10.21 2.84 9.47
C ILE A 130 9.34 1.97 10.37
N THR A 131 9.58 2.01 11.68
CA THR A 131 8.73 1.25 12.62
C THR A 131 7.37 1.92 12.79
N GLN A 132 7.34 3.22 13.11
CA GLN A 132 6.10 3.97 13.28
C GLN A 132 6.14 5.29 12.55
N CYS A 133 5.12 5.58 11.74
CA CYS A 133 4.98 6.89 11.12
C CYS A 133 3.57 7.48 11.15
N VAL A 134 3.54 8.80 11.26
CA VAL A 134 2.33 9.61 11.12
C VAL A 134 2.56 10.57 9.95
N GLY A 135 1.89 10.29 8.82
CA GLY A 135 1.97 11.11 7.62
C GLY A 135 3.29 10.94 6.87
N LEU A 136 3.22 10.24 5.73
CA LEU A 136 4.36 10.01 4.87
C LEU A 136 3.96 10.24 3.40
N SER A 137 4.72 11.09 2.71
CA SER A 137 4.49 11.46 1.30
C SER A 137 5.77 11.24 0.50
N LEU A 138 5.73 10.36 -0.50
CA LEU A 138 6.86 10.05 -1.38
C LEU A 138 6.43 10.13 -2.85
N THR A 139 7.26 10.70 -3.72
CA THR A 139 7.04 10.60 -5.16
C THR A 139 7.48 9.24 -5.70
N GLN A 140 8.71 8.81 -5.39
CA GLN A 140 9.29 7.56 -5.89
C GLN A 140 10.02 6.79 -4.79
N CYS A 141 9.72 5.49 -4.69
CA CYS A 141 10.39 4.58 -3.78
C CYS A 141 10.64 3.23 -4.44
N VAL A 142 11.86 2.70 -4.30
CA VAL A 142 12.13 1.31 -4.73
C VAL A 142 11.51 0.36 -3.72
N ASP A 143 12.01 0.34 -2.48
CA ASP A 143 11.51 -0.56 -1.43
C ASP A 143 11.13 0.23 -0.18
N LEU A 144 9.94 -0.06 0.35
CA LEU A 144 9.43 0.53 1.59
C LEU A 144 8.94 -0.55 2.55
N SER A 145 9.46 -0.52 3.78
CA SER A 145 9.05 -1.40 4.87
C SER A 145 8.53 -0.57 6.05
N LEU A 146 7.31 -0.85 6.47
CA LEU A 146 6.59 -0.10 7.50
C LEU A 146 5.88 -1.03 8.49
N THR A 147 6.06 -0.85 9.80
CA THR A 147 5.28 -1.62 10.78
C THR A 147 3.91 -0.96 11.01
N GLN A 148 3.88 0.33 11.34
CA GLN A 148 2.64 1.07 11.61
C GLN A 148 2.62 2.43 10.90
N CYS A 149 1.52 2.73 10.21
CA CYS A 149 1.34 3.98 9.49
C CYS A 149 -0.09 4.52 9.61
N VAL A 150 -0.23 5.79 10.02
CA VAL A 150 -1.53 6.48 10.10
C VAL A 150 -1.94 7.10 8.76
N GLY A 151 -1.00 7.33 7.84
CA GLY A 151 -1.31 7.88 6.52
C GLY A 151 -0.10 7.84 5.59
N LEU A 152 -0.29 7.24 4.41
CA LEU A 152 0.74 7.10 3.39
C LEU A 152 0.22 7.54 2.02
N SER A 153 0.97 8.42 1.36
CA SER A 153 0.74 8.83 -0.03
C SER A 153 1.99 8.55 -0.85
N LEU A 154 1.83 7.80 -1.94
CA LEU A 154 2.92 7.43 -2.85
C LEU A 154 2.49 7.52 -4.31
N THR A 155 3.32 8.14 -5.14
CA THR A 155 3.07 8.12 -6.59
C THR A 155 3.56 6.82 -7.23
N GLN A 156 4.81 6.43 -6.98
CA GLN A 156 5.42 5.24 -7.58
C GLN A 156 6.18 4.41 -6.55
N CYS A 157 5.90 3.11 -6.52
CA CYS A 157 6.60 2.15 -5.68
C CYS A 157 6.90 0.84 -6.41
N VAL A 158 8.10 0.28 -6.23
CA VAL A 158 8.38 -1.08 -6.71
C VAL A 158 7.88 -2.11 -5.70
N GLY A 159 8.38 -2.07 -4.46
CA GLY A 159 7.99 -2.98 -3.38
C GLY A 159 7.54 -2.24 -2.13
N LEU A 160 6.36 -2.60 -1.62
CA LEU A 160 5.85 -2.07 -0.35
C LEU A 160 5.38 -3.19 0.56
N SER A 161 5.95 -3.25 1.76
CA SER A 161 5.57 -4.19 2.81
C SER A 161 5.12 -3.41 4.03
N LEU A 162 3.88 -3.62 4.48
CA LEU A 162 3.33 -2.85 5.57
C LEU A 162 2.42 -3.68 6.48
N THR A 163 2.64 -3.61 7.79
CA THR A 163 1.88 -4.47 8.73
C THR A 163 0.52 -3.87 9.06
N GLN A 164 0.47 -2.60 9.46
CA GLN A 164 -0.77 -1.90 9.81
C GLN A 164 -0.85 -0.51 9.18
N CYS A 165 -1.87 -0.26 8.35
CA CYS A 165 -2.23 1.07 7.85
C CYS A 165 -3.64 1.50 8.23
N VAL A 166 -3.79 2.79 8.54
CA VAL A 166 -5.12 3.42 8.57
C VAL A 166 -5.52 3.86 7.16
N GLY A 167 -4.71 4.68 6.51
CA GLY A 167 -5.00 5.18 5.17
C GLY A 167 -3.78 5.05 4.24
N LEU A 168 -4.01 4.53 3.04
CA LEU A 168 -2.98 4.38 2.03
C LEU A 168 -3.50 4.80 0.65
N SER A 169 -2.78 5.71 0.00
CA SER A 169 -3.04 6.18 -1.37
C SER A 169 -1.83 5.93 -2.24
N LEU A 170 -2.00 5.16 -3.31
CA LEU A 170 -0.95 4.77 -4.26
C LEU A 170 -1.39 4.98 -5.70
N THR A 171 -0.58 5.65 -6.52
CA THR A 171 -0.88 5.73 -7.96
C THR A 171 -0.40 4.47 -8.69
N GLN A 172 0.88 4.09 -8.53
CA GLN A 172 1.46 2.94 -9.21
C GLN A 172 2.30 2.09 -8.25
N CYS A 173 2.06 0.79 -8.27
CA CYS A 173 2.82 -0.17 -7.47
C CYS A 173 3.08 -1.47 -8.24
N VAL A 174 4.30 -2.02 -8.17
CA VAL A 174 4.57 -3.35 -8.71
C VAL A 174 4.13 -4.42 -7.72
N GLY A 175 4.63 -4.40 -6.48
CA GLY A 175 4.30 -5.37 -5.45
C GLY A 175 3.89 -4.71 -4.14
N LEU A 176 2.70 -5.07 -3.64
CA LEU A 176 2.16 -4.60 -2.37
C LEU A 176 1.79 -5.78 -1.46
N SER A 177 2.39 -5.82 -0.27
CA SER A 177 2.07 -6.79 0.77
C SER A 177 1.61 -6.09 2.04
N LEU A 178 0.40 -6.41 2.49
CA LEU A 178 -0.25 -5.78 3.62
C LEU A 178 -0.90 -6.79 4.56
N THR A 179 -0.73 -6.62 5.87
CA THR A 179 -1.45 -7.46 6.84
C THR A 179 -2.81 -6.86 7.16
N GLN A 180 -2.86 -5.61 7.60
CA GLN A 180 -4.09 -4.92 7.99
C GLN A 180 -4.15 -3.52 7.38
N CYS A 181 -5.27 -3.18 6.75
CA CYS A 181 -5.53 -1.81 6.33
C CYS A 181 -6.99 -1.39 6.53
N VAL A 182 -7.23 -0.18 7.02
CA VAL A 182 -8.60 0.34 7.09
C VAL A 182 -9.06 0.83 5.71
N GLY A 183 -8.30 1.70 5.07
CA GLY A 183 -8.62 2.25 3.75
C GLY A 183 -7.42 2.21 2.79
N LEU A 184 -7.63 1.62 1.62
CA LEU A 184 -6.65 1.55 0.55
C LEU A 184 -7.24 2.06 -0.77
N SER A 185 -6.62 3.07 -1.36
CA SER A 185 -6.94 3.59 -2.69
C SER A 185 -5.74 3.41 -3.61
N LEU A 186 -5.93 2.73 -4.73
CA LEU A 186 -4.84 2.37 -5.62
C LEU A 186 -5.23 2.44 -7.10
N THR A 187 -4.48 3.18 -7.92
CA THR A 187 -4.82 3.29 -9.36
C THR A 187 -4.34 2.07 -10.15
N GLN A 188 -3.05 1.72 -10.08
CA GLN A 188 -2.47 0.60 -10.83
C GLN A 188 -1.57 -0.29 -9.95
N CYS A 189 -1.84 -1.59 -9.94
CA CYS A 189 -1.01 -2.59 -9.26
C CYS A 189 -0.69 -3.79 -10.16
N VAL A 190 0.53 -4.32 -10.10
CA VAL A 190 0.81 -5.63 -10.70
C VAL A 190 0.41 -6.75 -9.74
N GLY A 191 0.86 -6.73 -8.50
CA GLY A 191 0.55 -7.75 -7.50
C GLY A 191 0.21 -7.18 -6.13
N LEU A 192 -0.94 -7.58 -5.59
CA LEU A 192 -1.39 -7.17 -4.26
C LEU A 192 -1.76 -8.38 -3.41
N SER A 193 -1.14 -8.50 -2.24
CA SER A 193 -1.51 -9.46 -1.20
C SER A 193 -1.93 -8.71 0.06
N LEU A 194 -3.15 -8.97 0.52
CA LEU A 194 -3.71 -8.30 1.69
C LEU A 194 -4.52 -9.26 2.55
N THR A 195 -4.20 -9.30 3.85
CA THR A 195 -4.87 -10.25 4.77
C THR A 195 -6.21 -9.71 5.23
N GLN A 196 -6.27 -8.46 5.70
CA GLN A 196 -7.50 -7.85 6.21
C GLN A 196 -7.66 -6.41 5.72
N CYS A 197 -8.83 -6.11 5.16
CA CYS A 197 -9.20 -4.73 4.83
C CYS A 197 -10.69 -4.38 5.03
N VAL A 198 -10.94 -3.11 5.36
CA VAL A 198 -12.29 -2.56 5.56
C VAL A 198 -12.80 -1.78 4.33
N GLY A 199 -11.89 -1.25 3.52
CA GLY A 199 -12.23 -0.58 2.27
C GLY A 199 -11.06 -0.63 1.30
N LEU A 200 -11.31 -1.15 0.11
CA LEU A 200 -10.35 -1.23 -0.97
C LEU A 200 -10.97 -0.66 -2.26
N SER A 201 -10.37 0.40 -2.79
CA SER A 201 -10.70 0.97 -4.09
C SER A 201 -9.52 0.79 -5.03
N LEU A 202 -9.73 0.10 -6.14
CA LEU A 202 -8.67 -0.22 -7.08
C LEU A 202 -9.13 -0.09 -8.54
N THR A 203 -8.36 0.64 -9.36
CA THR A 203 -8.75 0.83 -10.77
C THR A 203 -8.27 -0.34 -11.63
N GLN A 204 -6.98 -0.67 -11.59
CA GLN A 204 -6.42 -1.76 -12.40
C GLN A 204 -5.47 -2.62 -11.58
N CYS A 205 -5.71 -3.93 -11.53
CA CYS A 205 -4.73 -4.90 -11.06
C CYS A 205 -4.49 -6.04 -12.06
N VAL A 206 -3.28 -6.60 -12.03
CA VAL A 206 -3.06 -7.93 -12.60
C VAL A 206 -3.50 -8.94 -11.55
N GLY A 207 -2.68 -9.23 -10.54
CA GLY A 207 -3.01 -10.18 -9.47
C GLY A 207 -3.47 -9.51 -8.17
N LEU A 208 -4.59 -9.98 -7.62
CA LEU A 208 -5.10 -9.55 -6.32
C LEU A 208 -5.46 -10.77 -5.45
N SER A 209 -4.84 -10.88 -4.28
CA SER A 209 -5.08 -11.94 -3.30
C SER A 209 -5.51 -11.34 -1.97
N LEU A 210 -6.72 -11.71 -1.53
CA LEU A 210 -7.38 -11.14 -0.36
C LEU A 210 -7.94 -12.23 0.54
N THR A 211 -7.60 -12.19 1.82
CA THR A 211 -8.15 -13.16 2.79
C THR A 211 -9.50 -12.67 3.34
N GLN A 212 -9.54 -11.45 3.87
CA GLN A 212 -10.75 -10.85 4.43
C GLN A 212 -10.91 -9.41 3.94
N CYS A 213 -12.05 -9.11 3.31
CA CYS A 213 -12.36 -7.78 2.81
C CYS A 213 -13.81 -7.40 3.13
N VAL A 214 -14.01 -6.23 3.72
CA VAL A 214 -15.28 -5.52 3.66
C VAL A 214 -15.11 -4.43 2.61
N GLY A 215 -16.08 -4.26 1.70
CA GLY A 215 -16.06 -3.19 0.69
C GLY A 215 -14.88 -3.24 -0.28
N LEU A 216 -15.07 -3.95 -1.40
CA LEU A 216 -14.13 -3.93 -2.53
C LEU A 216 -14.78 -3.19 -3.71
N SER A 217 -14.11 -2.17 -4.24
CA SER A 217 -14.46 -1.53 -5.50
C SER A 217 -13.31 -1.75 -6.47
N LEU A 218 -13.57 -2.49 -7.55
CA LEU A 218 -12.56 -2.87 -8.54
C LEU A 218 -13.07 -2.56 -9.95
N THR A 219 -12.27 -1.85 -10.75
CA THR A 219 -12.68 -1.55 -12.14
C THR A 219 -12.24 -2.65 -13.09
N GLN A 220 -10.95 -3.02 -13.10
CA GLN A 220 -10.40 -4.07 -13.96
C GLN A 220 -9.43 -4.98 -13.19
N CYS A 221 -9.49 -6.28 -13.43
CA CYS A 221 -8.54 -7.24 -12.87
C CYS A 221 -8.25 -8.46 -13.76
N VAL A 222 -7.04 -9.03 -13.63
CA VAL A 222 -6.61 -10.26 -14.32
C VAL A 222 -6.09 -11.26 -13.29
N GLY A 223 -7.00 -11.82 -12.50
CA GLY A 223 -6.70 -12.74 -11.41
C GLY A 223 -7.08 -12.16 -10.06
N LEU A 224 -8.19 -12.65 -9.51
CA LEU A 224 -8.66 -12.31 -8.17
C LEU A 224 -8.85 -13.57 -7.34
N SER A 225 -8.18 -13.68 -6.21
CA SER A 225 -8.50 -14.66 -5.17
C SER A 225 -9.05 -13.94 -3.94
N LEU A 226 -10.24 -14.35 -3.52
CA LEU A 226 -10.92 -13.84 -2.33
C LEU A 226 -11.37 -15.02 -1.47
N THR A 227 -10.92 -15.04 -0.21
CA THR A 227 -11.38 -16.06 0.74
C THR A 227 -12.72 -15.66 1.35
N GLN A 228 -12.79 -14.47 1.97
CA GLN A 228 -13.99 -13.93 2.59
C GLN A 228 -14.19 -12.48 2.19
N CYS A 229 -15.36 -12.16 1.62
CA CYS A 229 -15.68 -10.78 1.30
C CYS A 229 -17.16 -10.40 1.47
N VAL A 230 -17.37 -9.13 1.82
CA VAL A 230 -18.70 -8.51 1.91
C VAL A 230 -18.75 -7.27 1.02
N GLY A 231 -19.74 -7.22 0.12
CA GLY A 231 -19.98 -6.09 -0.76
C GLY A 231 -18.94 -5.83 -1.86
N PRO A 232 -18.33 -6.84 -2.52
CA PRO A 232 -17.49 -6.57 -3.67
C PRO A 232 -18.30 -6.05 -4.88
N SER A 233 -17.81 -4.97 -5.49
CA SER A 233 -18.35 -4.32 -6.68
C SER A 233 -17.29 -4.27 -7.78
N LEU A 234 -17.58 -4.89 -8.92
CA LEU A 234 -16.69 -5.04 -10.06
C LEU A 234 -17.35 -4.46 -11.32
N THR A 235 -16.83 -3.35 -11.85
CA THR A 235 -17.59 -2.51 -12.80
C THR A 235 -17.28 -2.72 -14.28
N GLN A 236 -16.08 -3.17 -14.64
CA GLN A 236 -15.72 -3.50 -16.03
C GLN A 236 -15.31 -4.96 -16.14
N CYS A 237 -14.24 -5.27 -16.88
CA CYS A 237 -13.83 -6.63 -17.20
C CYS A 237 -12.91 -7.20 -16.13
N CYS A 238 -13.31 -8.35 -15.60
CA CYS A 238 -12.53 -9.14 -14.68
C CYS A 238 -12.34 -10.55 -15.22
N VAL A 239 -11.09 -11.00 -15.27
CA VAL A 239 -10.73 -12.33 -15.79
C VAL A 239 -10.15 -13.18 -14.66
N GLY A 240 -10.63 -14.42 -14.51
CA GLY A 240 -10.06 -15.37 -13.55
C GLY A 240 -10.37 -15.01 -12.10
N LEU A 241 -11.64 -15.08 -11.72
CA LEU A 241 -12.14 -14.77 -10.40
C LEU A 241 -12.34 -16.06 -9.59
N CYS A 242 -11.74 -16.16 -8.41
CA CYS A 242 -11.90 -17.26 -7.48
C CYS A 242 -12.34 -16.73 -6.11
N LEU A 243 -13.57 -17.06 -5.70
CA LEU A 243 -14.16 -16.59 -4.46
C LEU A 243 -14.66 -17.78 -3.62
N THR A 244 -14.24 -17.85 -2.36
CA THR A 244 -14.66 -18.92 -1.45
C THR A 244 -15.97 -18.57 -0.75
N GLN A 245 -16.03 -17.43 -0.06
CA GLN A 245 -17.22 -16.94 0.65
C GLN A 245 -17.49 -15.48 0.29
N CYS A 246 -18.63 -15.20 -0.36
CA CYS A 246 -19.08 -13.83 -0.62
C CYS A 246 -20.51 -13.52 -0.18
N VAL A 247 -20.73 -12.27 0.23
CA VAL A 247 -22.05 -11.70 0.48
C VAL A 247 -22.19 -10.41 -0.31
N GLY A 248 -23.22 -10.30 -1.15
CA GLY A 248 -23.53 -9.08 -1.91
C GLY A 248 -22.50 -8.76 -2.99
N LEU A 249 -22.31 -9.68 -3.94
CA LEU A 249 -21.41 -9.51 -5.08
C LEU A 249 -22.12 -8.81 -6.23
N SER A 250 -21.56 -7.72 -6.74
CA SER A 250 -22.03 -7.03 -7.96
C SER A 250 -20.95 -7.07 -9.02
N ILE A 251 -21.24 -7.62 -10.20
CA ILE A 251 -20.30 -7.63 -11.34
C ILE A 251 -21.02 -7.21 -12.62
N THR A 252 -20.43 -6.25 -13.35
CA THR A 252 -20.90 -5.91 -14.70
C THR A 252 -20.41 -6.93 -15.73
N GLN A 253 -19.10 -7.20 -15.81
CA GLN A 253 -18.52 -8.11 -16.80
C GLN A 253 -17.45 -9.03 -16.19
N CYS A 254 -17.57 -10.34 -16.42
CA CYS A 254 -16.52 -11.27 -16.05
C CYS A 254 -16.34 -12.45 -17.01
N VAL A 255 -15.12 -12.97 -17.04
CA VAL A 255 -14.73 -14.19 -17.75
C VAL A 255 -14.03 -15.13 -16.78
N GLY A 256 -14.59 -16.32 -16.57
CA GLY A 256 -14.07 -17.32 -15.65
C GLY A 256 -14.29 -16.93 -14.20
N LEU A 257 -15.47 -17.26 -13.67
CA LEU A 257 -15.85 -17.06 -12.27
C LEU A 257 -16.04 -18.41 -11.57
N SER A 258 -15.23 -18.67 -10.56
CA SER A 258 -15.35 -19.80 -9.64
C SER A 258 -15.80 -19.31 -8.28
N LEU A 259 -16.93 -19.85 -7.80
CA LEU A 259 -17.55 -19.49 -6.54
C LEU A 259 -17.80 -20.75 -5.70
N THR A 260 -17.44 -20.74 -4.42
CA THR A 260 -17.81 -21.87 -3.53
C THR A 260 -19.13 -21.59 -2.82
N GLN A 261 -19.20 -20.53 -2.03
CA GLN A 261 -20.39 -20.11 -1.29
C GLN A 261 -20.62 -18.63 -1.50
N CYS A 262 -21.82 -18.26 -1.94
CA CYS A 262 -22.17 -16.84 -1.98
C CYS A 262 -23.67 -16.57 -1.87
N VAL A 263 -24.01 -15.41 -1.34
CA VAL A 263 -25.38 -14.96 -1.07
C VAL A 263 -25.62 -13.62 -1.76
N GLY A 264 -26.72 -13.52 -2.51
CA GLY A 264 -27.14 -12.31 -3.22
C GLY A 264 -26.20 -11.78 -4.33
N PRO A 265 -25.58 -12.63 -5.18
CA PRO A 265 -24.82 -12.13 -6.32
C PRO A 265 -25.73 -11.59 -7.44
N SER A 266 -25.35 -10.44 -7.98
CA SER A 266 -25.94 -9.79 -9.15
C SER A 266 -24.89 -9.65 -10.25
N LEU A 267 -25.15 -10.24 -11.42
CA LEU A 267 -24.22 -10.28 -12.55
C LEU A 267 -24.90 -9.74 -13.81
N THR A 268 -24.27 -8.83 -14.55
CA THR A 268 -24.85 -8.36 -15.82
C THR A 268 -24.42 -9.27 -16.97
N GLN A 269 -23.12 -9.50 -17.14
CA GLN A 269 -22.54 -10.35 -18.18
C GLN A 269 -21.47 -11.28 -17.60
N CYS A 270 -21.63 -12.57 -17.85
CA CYS A 270 -20.69 -13.59 -17.37
C CYS A 270 -20.41 -14.66 -18.43
N VAL A 271 -19.14 -14.98 -18.66
CA VAL A 271 -18.73 -16.12 -19.49
C VAL A 271 -17.97 -17.12 -18.62
N GLY A 272 -18.47 -18.35 -18.52
CA GLY A 272 -17.87 -19.41 -17.72
C GLY A 272 -18.04 -19.17 -16.23
N LEU A 273 -19.16 -19.64 -15.68
CA LEU A 273 -19.44 -19.64 -14.24
C LEU A 273 -19.47 -21.08 -13.73
N SER A 274 -18.67 -21.38 -12.72
CA SER A 274 -18.70 -22.65 -12.00
C SER A 274 -18.95 -22.40 -10.52
N ARG A 275 -19.85 -23.18 -9.91
CA ARG A 275 -20.22 -22.97 -8.51
C ARG A 275 -20.70 -24.20 -7.78
N THR A 276 -20.41 -24.26 -6.48
CA THR A 276 -20.97 -25.28 -5.59
C THR A 276 -22.28 -24.85 -4.93
N GLN A 277 -22.34 -23.69 -4.27
CA GLN A 277 -23.53 -23.28 -3.50
C GLN A 277 -23.91 -21.81 -3.72
N CYS A 278 -25.19 -21.55 -3.98
CA CYS A 278 -25.72 -20.19 -4.12
C CYS A 278 -27.13 -19.97 -3.58
N VAL A 279 -27.37 -18.76 -3.07
CA VAL A 279 -28.69 -18.28 -2.68
C VAL A 279 -28.92 -16.91 -3.31
N GLY A 280 -30.03 -16.74 -4.03
CA GLY A 280 -30.48 -15.48 -4.63
C GLY A 280 -29.55 -14.97 -5.73
N LEU A 281 -29.35 -15.76 -6.79
CA LEU A 281 -28.50 -15.39 -7.92
C LEU A 281 -29.33 -14.78 -9.05
N SER A 282 -28.96 -13.55 -9.45
CA SER A 282 -29.55 -12.86 -10.60
C SER A 282 -28.50 -12.61 -11.67
N ILE A 283 -28.79 -13.02 -12.92
CA ILE A 283 -27.91 -12.77 -14.06
C ILE A 283 -28.71 -12.32 -15.29
N THR A 284 -28.28 -11.23 -15.93
CA THR A 284 -28.89 -10.77 -17.18
C THR A 284 -28.44 -11.61 -18.38
N GLN A 285 -27.14 -11.84 -18.55
CA GLN A 285 -26.58 -12.60 -19.67
C GLN A 285 -25.47 -13.54 -19.20
N CYS A 286 -25.58 -14.83 -19.54
CA CYS A 286 -24.50 -15.78 -19.33
C CYS A 286 -24.26 -16.77 -20.47
N VAL A 287 -23.00 -17.20 -20.60
CA VAL A 287 -22.58 -18.30 -21.46
C VAL A 287 -21.79 -19.29 -20.62
N GLY A 288 -22.25 -20.54 -20.55
CA GLY A 288 -21.63 -21.62 -19.80
C GLY A 288 -21.77 -21.44 -18.29
N LEU A 289 -22.88 -21.92 -17.72
CA LEU A 289 -23.17 -21.88 -16.30
C LEU A 289 -23.31 -23.29 -15.73
N SER A 290 -22.48 -23.64 -14.75
CA SER A 290 -22.52 -24.91 -14.04
C SER A 290 -22.69 -24.67 -12.54
N LEU A 291 -23.79 -25.16 -11.97
CA LEU A 291 -24.14 -24.98 -10.57
C LEU A 291 -24.47 -26.34 -9.92
N THR A 292 -23.89 -26.66 -8.76
CA THR A 292 -24.30 -27.88 -8.05
C THR A 292 -25.56 -27.70 -7.20
N GLN A 293 -25.65 -26.60 -6.44
CA GLN A 293 -26.80 -26.30 -5.59
C GLN A 293 -27.16 -24.81 -5.67
N CYS A 294 -28.42 -24.52 -5.98
CA CYS A 294 -28.94 -23.15 -5.99
C CYS A 294 -30.34 -23.03 -5.37
N VAL A 295 -30.56 -21.91 -4.67
CA VAL A 295 -31.88 -21.43 -4.26
C VAL A 295 -32.10 -20.06 -4.89
N ASP A 296 -33.26 -19.88 -5.53
CA ASP A 296 -33.71 -18.67 -6.23
C ASP A 296 -32.72 -18.19 -7.30
N LEU A 297 -32.88 -18.74 -8.50
CA LEU A 297 -32.10 -18.37 -9.68
C LEU A 297 -32.98 -17.63 -10.70
N SER A 298 -32.62 -16.39 -11.02
CA SER A 298 -33.27 -15.60 -12.07
C SER A 298 -32.31 -15.28 -13.21
N LEU A 299 -32.66 -15.71 -14.42
CA LEU A 299 -31.83 -15.59 -15.62
C LEU A 299 -32.61 -14.97 -16.78
N THR A 300 -32.06 -13.89 -17.37
CA THR A 300 -32.70 -13.29 -18.54
C THR A 300 -32.34 -14.04 -19.83
N GLN A 301 -31.04 -14.20 -20.08
CA GLN A 301 -30.51 -14.91 -21.25
C GLN A 301 -29.37 -15.84 -20.85
N CYS A 302 -29.49 -17.13 -21.15
CA CYS A 302 -28.44 -18.10 -20.91
C CYS A 302 -28.19 -19.04 -22.10
N VAL A 303 -26.92 -19.34 -22.36
CA VAL A 303 -26.48 -20.38 -23.29
C VAL A 303 -25.63 -21.40 -22.53
N GLY A 304 -26.08 -22.65 -22.48
CA GLY A 304 -25.41 -23.75 -21.78
C GLY A 304 -25.56 -23.64 -20.26
N LEU A 305 -26.67 -24.16 -19.74
CA LEU A 305 -27.00 -24.19 -18.31
C LEU A 305 -27.02 -25.65 -17.82
N SER A 306 -26.17 -25.98 -16.85
CA SER A 306 -26.10 -27.27 -16.17
C SER A 306 -26.34 -27.10 -14.67
N LEU A 307 -27.35 -27.81 -14.15
CA LEU A 307 -27.83 -27.67 -12.78
C LEU A 307 -28.08 -29.05 -12.15
N THR A 308 -27.41 -29.36 -11.03
CA THR A 308 -27.73 -30.61 -10.32
C THR A 308 -28.93 -30.48 -9.37
N GLN A 309 -28.98 -29.42 -8.56
CA GLN A 309 -30.09 -29.19 -7.62
C GLN A 309 -30.50 -27.71 -7.62
N CYS A 310 -31.76 -27.43 -7.97
CA CYS A 310 -32.38 -26.11 -7.90
C CYS A 310 -33.68 -26.07 -7.11
N VAL A 311 -33.87 -25.00 -6.34
CA VAL A 311 -35.16 -24.59 -5.78
C VAL A 311 -35.45 -23.17 -6.26
N GLY A 312 -36.51 -22.98 -7.04
CA GLY A 312 -36.89 -21.69 -7.63
C GLY A 312 -36.01 -21.30 -8.81
N LEU A 313 -36.43 -21.67 -10.03
CA LEU A 313 -35.75 -21.32 -11.28
C LEU A 313 -36.66 -20.49 -12.18
N SER A 314 -36.25 -19.25 -12.46
CA SER A 314 -36.91 -18.35 -13.41
C SER A 314 -36.01 -18.05 -14.60
N LEU A 315 -36.46 -18.42 -15.79
CA LEU A 315 -35.74 -18.28 -17.05
C LEU A 315 -36.61 -17.63 -18.11
N THR A 316 -36.13 -16.55 -18.73
CA THR A 316 -36.81 -15.95 -19.90
C THR A 316 -36.35 -16.55 -21.21
N GLN A 317 -35.04 -16.61 -21.47
CA GLN A 317 -34.46 -17.19 -22.69
C GLN A 317 -33.28 -18.11 -22.39
N CYS A 318 -33.32 -19.29 -23.00
CA CYS A 318 -32.51 -20.45 -22.63
C CYS A 318 -32.13 -21.27 -23.87
N VAL A 319 -30.84 -21.55 -24.07
CA VAL A 319 -30.38 -22.51 -25.09
C VAL A 319 -29.48 -23.53 -24.42
N GLY A 320 -29.88 -24.81 -24.44
CA GLY A 320 -29.13 -25.92 -23.85
C GLY A 320 -29.24 -25.96 -22.32
N LEU A 321 -30.32 -26.55 -21.81
CA LEU A 321 -30.60 -26.73 -20.40
C LEU A 321 -30.47 -28.20 -19.99
N SER A 322 -29.66 -28.47 -18.99
CA SER A 322 -29.51 -29.77 -18.34
C SER A 322 -29.82 -29.66 -16.84
N LEU A 323 -30.77 -30.48 -16.39
CA LEU A 323 -31.31 -30.47 -15.03
C LEU A 323 -31.42 -31.91 -14.50
N THR A 324 -30.88 -32.16 -13.30
CA THR A 324 -31.18 -33.43 -12.58
C THR A 324 -32.32 -33.29 -11.58
N GLN A 325 -32.31 -32.26 -10.73
CA GLN A 325 -33.35 -32.06 -9.73
C GLN A 325 -33.72 -30.58 -9.65
N CYS A 326 -35.01 -30.27 -9.85
CA CYS A 326 -35.52 -28.92 -9.68
C CYS A 326 -36.90 -28.89 -9.04
N VAL A 327 -37.11 -27.94 -8.12
CA VAL A 327 -38.40 -27.65 -7.50
C VAL A 327 -38.78 -26.21 -7.83
N GLY A 328 -39.89 -26.00 -8.55
CA GLY A 328 -40.37 -24.67 -8.95
C GLY A 328 -39.65 -24.12 -10.18
N LEU A 329 -40.14 -24.50 -11.36
CA LEU A 329 -39.61 -24.06 -12.66
C LEU A 329 -40.60 -23.12 -13.36
N SER A 330 -40.17 -21.91 -13.69
CA SER A 330 -40.89 -20.98 -14.56
C SER A 330 -40.03 -20.64 -15.77
N LEU A 331 -40.50 -20.98 -16.96
CA LEU A 331 -39.72 -20.90 -18.18
C LEU A 331 -40.55 -20.32 -19.33
N THR A 332 -40.05 -19.24 -19.96
CA THR A 332 -40.79 -18.56 -21.05
C THR A 332 -40.39 -19.08 -22.43
N GLN A 333 -39.08 -19.18 -22.71
CA GLN A 333 -38.54 -19.72 -23.95
C GLN A 333 -37.28 -20.55 -23.67
N CYS A 334 -37.26 -21.82 -24.07
CA CYS A 334 -36.04 -22.62 -24.07
C CYS A 334 -35.92 -23.53 -25.30
N VAL A 335 -34.70 -23.67 -25.80
CA VAL A 335 -34.33 -24.55 -26.91
C VAL A 335 -33.32 -25.57 -26.39
N GLY A 336 -33.67 -26.87 -26.43
CA GLY A 336 -32.82 -27.97 -26.00
C GLY A 336 -32.86 -28.20 -24.48
N LEU A 337 -33.89 -28.91 -24.01
CA LEU A 337 -34.07 -29.33 -22.62
C LEU A 337 -33.66 -30.80 -22.45
N SER A 338 -32.83 -31.09 -21.45
CA SER A 338 -32.48 -32.44 -21.00
C SER A 338 -32.74 -32.57 -19.50
N LEU A 339 -33.53 -33.58 -19.13
CA LEU A 339 -33.87 -33.92 -17.75
C LEU A 339 -33.39 -35.34 -17.49
N THR A 340 -32.57 -35.54 -16.46
CA THR A 340 -31.98 -36.84 -16.08
C THR A 340 -32.20 -37.13 -14.61
#